data_AF-A0AAN0IQW2-F1
#
_entry.id   AF-A0AAN0IQW2-F1
#
_cell.length_a   1.000
_cell.length_b   1.000
_cell.length_c   1.000
_cell.angle_alpha   90.00
_cell.angle_beta   90.00
_cell.angle_gamma   90.00
#
_symmetry.space_group_name_H-M   'P 1'
#
loop_
_entity.id
_entity.type
_entity.pdbx_description
1 polymer ?
#
loop_
_entity_poly.entity_id
_entity_poly.type
_entity_poly.pdbx_seq_one_letter_code
_entity_poly.pdbx_strand_id
1 'polypeptide(L)'
;MNEFLRLYNNPSEGVNTPLDSEAHRIIERNRKVIKSLLKIVILCGKQGLPFRGHRDDNANWVLDEDCGNDGNFVEIIRFRAETDPILANHLVSAPKCAKYTSKTIQNELISVVGQKIQKEILDEVKRAHFYSVIADEVTDAANKEELSIVLRYFTEDGIK
;
A
#
# COMPACT_ATOMS: atom_id res chain seq x y z
N MET A 1 23.85 -10.78 42.39
CA MET A 1 25.05 -11.50 41.89
C MET A 1 24.69 -12.73 41.07
N ASN A 2 23.68 -13.54 41.46
CA ASN A 2 23.27 -14.74 40.71
C ASN A 2 22.60 -14.48 39.36
N GLU A 3 21.83 -13.40 39.22
CA GLU A 3 21.14 -13.05 37.97
C GLU A 3 22.11 -12.62 36.86
N PHE A 4 23.14 -11.86 37.22
CA PHE A 4 24.20 -11.46 36.30
C PHE A 4 24.99 -12.68 35.78
N LEU A 5 25.36 -13.63 36.65
CA LEU A 5 26.04 -14.87 36.25
C LEU A 5 25.14 -15.76 35.39
N ARG A 6 23.83 -15.78 35.65
CA ARG A 6 22.85 -16.49 34.81
C ARG A 6 22.78 -15.91 33.40
N LEU A 7 22.68 -14.58 33.27
CA LEU A 7 22.64 -13.89 31.98
C LEU A 7 23.98 -13.96 31.22
N TYR A 8 25.10 -13.95 31.94
CA TYR A 8 26.43 -14.11 31.35
C TYR A 8 26.61 -15.51 30.74
N ASN A 9 26.10 -16.55 31.42
CA ASN A 9 26.19 -17.94 30.95
C ASN A 9 25.11 -18.30 29.91
N ASN A 10 23.97 -17.60 29.90
CA ASN A 10 22.90 -17.73 28.89
C ASN A 10 22.60 -16.35 28.26
N PRO A 11 23.43 -15.88 27.31
CA PRO A 11 23.25 -14.57 26.68
C PRO A 11 21.90 -14.39 25.97
N SER A 12 21.27 -15.50 25.56
CA SER A 12 19.95 -15.56 24.92
C SER A 12 18.77 -15.25 25.85
N GLU A 13 18.96 -15.31 27.17
CA GLU A 13 17.97 -14.88 28.17
C GLU A 13 18.11 -13.40 28.53
N GLY A 14 19.14 -12.73 28.00
CA GLY A 14 19.36 -11.30 28.20
C GLY A 14 18.23 -10.48 27.59
N VAL A 15 17.81 -9.41 28.27
CA VAL A 15 16.68 -8.55 27.88
C VAL A 15 16.75 -8.05 26.43
N ASN A 16 17.96 -7.92 25.87
CA ASN A 16 18.18 -7.54 24.48
C ASN A 16 17.60 -8.56 23.48
N THR A 17 17.72 -9.87 23.75
CA THR A 17 17.30 -10.91 22.80
C THR A 17 15.76 -10.98 22.65
N PRO A 18 14.95 -10.96 23.73
CA PRO A 18 13.50 -10.83 23.63
C PRO A 18 13.05 -9.50 23.01
N LEU A 19 13.69 -8.38 23.35
CA LEU A 19 13.40 -7.07 22.75
C LEU A 19 13.59 -7.09 21.23
N ASP A 20 14.73 -7.61 20.77
CA ASP A 20 15.02 -7.75 19.35
C ASP A 20 14.01 -8.67 18.68
N SER A 21 13.64 -9.79 19.32
CA SER A 21 12.66 -10.72 18.77
C SER A 21 11.28 -10.10 18.59
N GLU A 22 10.81 -9.28 19.55
CA GLU A 22 9.51 -8.61 19.44
C GLU A 22 9.54 -7.50 18.40
N ALA A 23 10.64 -6.74 18.31
CA ALA A 23 10.83 -5.74 17.27
C ALA A 23 10.72 -6.36 15.86
N HIS A 24 11.38 -7.50 15.64
CA HIS A 24 11.26 -8.25 14.39
C HIS A 24 9.82 -8.68 14.10
N ARG A 25 9.10 -9.15 15.13
CA ARG A 25 7.70 -9.55 15.02
C ARG A 25 6.79 -8.39 14.62
N ILE A 26 7.00 -7.21 15.20
CA ILE A 26 6.26 -5.98 14.85
C ILE A 26 6.54 -5.57 13.41
N ILE A 27 7.81 -5.59 12.99
CA ILE A 27 8.21 -5.26 11.62
C ILE A 27 7.55 -6.22 10.62
N GLU A 28 7.57 -7.51 10.90
CA GLU A 28 6.95 -8.51 10.04
C GLU A 28 5.43 -8.31 9.96
N ARG A 29 4.78 -8.03 11.09
CA ARG A 29 3.35 -7.72 11.15
C ARG A 29 3.01 -6.49 10.29
N ASN A 30 3.74 -5.39 10.47
CA ASN A 30 3.51 -4.15 9.73
C ASN A 30 3.73 -4.35 8.22
N ARG A 31 4.76 -5.13 7.83
CA ARG A 31 4.98 -5.51 6.42
C ARG A 31 3.82 -6.29 5.83
N LYS A 32 3.23 -7.23 6.60
CA LYS A 32 2.05 -7.99 6.14
C LYS A 32 0.83 -7.08 5.93
N VAL A 33 0.59 -6.13 6.85
CA VAL A 33 -0.48 -5.14 6.72
C VAL A 33 -0.28 -4.25 5.50
N ILE A 34 0.89 -3.63 5.36
CA ILE A 34 1.21 -2.76 4.21
C ILE A 34 1.09 -3.53 2.89
N LYS A 35 1.54 -4.79 2.84
CA LYS A 35 1.38 -5.65 1.66
C LYS A 35 -0.10 -5.85 1.30
N SER A 36 -0.97 -6.00 2.30
CA SER A 36 -2.42 -6.12 2.07
C SER A 36 -2.99 -4.82 1.48
N LEU A 37 -2.61 -3.66 2.04
CA LEU A 37 -3.04 -2.35 1.54
C LEU A 37 -2.53 -2.05 0.11
N LEU A 38 -1.27 -2.39 -0.19
CA LEU A 38 -0.72 -2.26 -1.55
C LEU A 38 -1.51 -3.10 -2.58
N LYS A 39 -1.92 -4.32 -2.21
CA LYS A 39 -2.75 -5.16 -3.08
C LYS A 39 -4.11 -4.51 -3.36
N ILE A 40 -4.71 -3.89 -2.35
CA ILE A 40 -5.97 -3.15 -2.50
C ILE A 40 -5.77 -1.96 -3.43
N VAL A 41 -4.66 -1.21 -3.28
CA VAL A 41 -4.33 -0.10 -4.18
C VAL A 41 -4.19 -0.57 -5.63
N ILE A 42 -3.47 -1.65 -5.85
CA ILE A 42 -3.31 -2.26 -7.18
C ILE A 42 -4.66 -2.73 -7.73
N LEU A 43 -5.52 -3.33 -6.90
CA LEU A 43 -6.85 -3.77 -7.31
C LEU A 43 -7.70 -2.58 -7.77
N CYS A 44 -7.78 -1.52 -6.97
CA CYS A 44 -8.52 -0.31 -7.33
C CYS A 44 -8.01 0.29 -8.64
N GLY A 45 -6.68 0.39 -8.81
CA GLY A 45 -6.07 0.89 -10.05
C GLY A 45 -6.40 0.03 -11.26
N LYS A 46 -6.32 -1.31 -11.15
CA LYS A 46 -6.65 -2.23 -12.25
C LYS A 46 -8.11 -2.22 -12.66
N GLN A 47 -9.01 -1.99 -11.71
CA GLN A 47 -10.45 -1.98 -11.94
C GLN A 47 -11.02 -0.58 -12.21
N GLY A 48 -10.19 0.47 -12.19
CA GLY A 48 -10.65 1.86 -12.33
C GLY A 48 -11.56 2.31 -11.18
N LEU A 49 -11.43 1.70 -9.99
CA LEU A 49 -12.27 2.05 -8.84
C LEU A 49 -11.77 3.36 -8.21
N PRO A 50 -12.67 4.30 -7.90
CA PRO A 50 -12.28 5.48 -7.14
C PRO A 50 -11.81 5.04 -5.75
N PHE A 51 -10.62 5.50 -5.38
CA PHE A 51 -9.98 5.17 -4.11
C PHE A 51 -10.67 5.87 -2.93
N ARG A 52 -11.10 7.11 -3.12
CA ARG A 52 -11.67 7.94 -2.05
C ARG A 52 -13.18 7.77 -1.96
N GLY A 53 -13.65 7.66 -0.72
CA GLY A 53 -15.06 7.76 -0.38
C GLY A 53 -15.42 9.18 0.06
N HIS A 54 -16.73 9.47 0.13
CA HIS A 54 -17.20 10.73 0.70
C HIS A 54 -17.07 10.77 2.24
N ARG A 55 -16.94 9.61 2.90
CA ARG A 55 -16.99 9.44 4.37
C ARG A 55 -15.80 8.64 4.94
N ASP A 56 -14.68 8.56 4.22
CA ASP A 56 -13.52 7.74 4.60
C ASP A 56 -12.69 8.27 5.80
N ASP A 57 -13.02 9.46 6.33
CA ASP A 57 -12.27 10.10 7.43
C ASP A 57 -12.52 9.47 8.82
N ASN A 58 -13.66 8.79 9.00
CA ASN A 58 -14.09 8.22 10.29
C ASN A 58 -14.61 6.77 10.15
N ALA A 59 -13.92 5.95 9.35
CA ALA A 59 -14.29 4.55 9.20
C ALA A 59 -14.33 3.82 10.55
N ASN A 60 -15.46 3.19 10.86
CA ASN A 60 -15.57 2.26 11.98
C ASN A 60 -14.87 0.95 11.60
N TRP A 61 -13.88 0.53 12.39
CA TRP A 61 -13.14 -0.71 12.17
C TRP A 61 -13.61 -1.85 13.07
N VAL A 62 -14.57 -1.56 13.96
CA VAL A 62 -15.38 -2.61 14.58
C VAL A 62 -16.36 -3.08 13.52
N LEU A 63 -16.32 -4.37 13.23
CA LEU A 63 -17.26 -5.01 12.30
C LEU A 63 -18.60 -5.17 13.03
N ASP A 64 -19.35 -4.08 13.16
CA ASP A 64 -20.76 -4.09 13.55
C ASP A 64 -21.66 -3.98 12.31
N GLU A 65 -22.91 -4.42 12.41
CA GLU A 65 -23.84 -4.58 11.28
C GLU A 65 -24.34 -3.23 10.70
N ASP A 66 -23.98 -2.09 11.30
CA ASP A 66 -24.52 -0.76 10.96
C ASP A 66 -23.48 0.20 10.32
N CYS A 67 -22.41 -0.34 9.73
CA CYS A 67 -21.48 0.47 8.95
C CYS A 67 -22.08 0.84 7.58
N GLY A 68 -22.37 2.13 7.38
CA GLY A 68 -22.68 2.66 6.06
C GLY A 68 -21.51 2.52 5.07
N ASN A 69 -21.76 2.81 3.79
CA ASN A 69 -20.72 2.78 2.76
C ASN A 69 -19.70 3.91 2.96
N ASP A 70 -18.50 3.56 3.44
CA ASP A 70 -17.40 4.50 3.70
C ASP A 70 -16.47 4.69 2.48
N GLY A 71 -16.84 4.11 1.34
CA GLY A 71 -16.12 4.18 0.07
C GLY A 71 -15.27 2.95 -0.22
N ASN A 72 -14.94 2.76 -1.49
CA ASN A 72 -14.35 1.51 -1.99
C ASN A 72 -13.10 1.07 -1.24
N PHE A 73 -12.18 1.99 -0.92
CA PHE A 73 -10.95 1.60 -0.24
C PHE A 73 -11.21 1.02 1.15
N VAL A 74 -12.10 1.64 1.93
CA VAL A 74 -12.47 1.15 3.27
C VAL A 74 -13.24 -0.17 3.17
N GLU A 75 -14.22 -0.26 2.27
CA GLU A 75 -15.02 -1.48 2.10
C GLU A 75 -14.17 -2.67 1.64
N ILE A 76 -13.23 -2.46 0.72
CA ILE A 76 -12.32 -3.52 0.28
C ILE A 76 -11.37 -3.93 1.42
N ILE A 77 -10.95 -3.01 2.30
CA ILE A 77 -10.16 -3.36 3.49
C ILE A 77 -10.98 -4.21 4.46
N ARG A 78 -12.25 -3.86 4.71
CA ARG A 78 -13.16 -4.65 5.56
C ARG A 78 -13.34 -6.05 5.00
N PHE A 79 -13.68 -6.15 3.71
CA PHE A 79 -13.80 -7.41 2.99
C PHE A 79 -12.50 -8.24 3.07
N ARG A 80 -11.34 -7.61 2.89
CA ARG A 80 -10.04 -8.27 3.01
C ARG A 80 -9.80 -8.78 4.44
N ALA A 81 -10.22 -8.04 5.46
CA ALA A 81 -10.04 -8.36 6.86
C ALA A 81 -10.87 -9.58 7.31
N GLU A 82 -11.99 -9.89 6.67
CA GLU A 82 -12.79 -11.11 6.93
C GLU A 82 -11.96 -12.39 6.81
N THR A 83 -10.94 -12.39 5.95
CA THR A 83 -10.08 -13.55 5.67
C THR A 83 -8.61 -13.33 6.05
N ASP A 84 -8.27 -12.18 6.63
CA ASP A 84 -6.91 -11.79 7.02
C ASP A 84 -6.88 -11.39 8.50
N PRO A 85 -6.68 -12.35 9.43
CA PRO A 85 -6.69 -12.08 10.86
C PRO A 85 -5.63 -11.07 11.30
N ILE A 86 -4.52 -10.95 10.57
CA ILE A 86 -3.45 -10.01 10.90
C ILE A 86 -3.92 -8.59 10.59
N LEU A 87 -4.56 -8.39 9.43
CA LEU A 87 -5.16 -7.13 9.05
C LEU A 87 -6.32 -6.77 10.00
N ALA A 88 -7.24 -7.70 10.26
CA ALA A 88 -8.36 -7.48 11.18
C ALA A 88 -7.90 -7.01 12.57
N ASN A 89 -6.96 -7.75 13.17
CA ASN A 89 -6.39 -7.37 14.48
C ASN A 89 -5.69 -6.01 14.42
N HIS A 90 -4.98 -5.70 13.34
CA HIS A 90 -4.32 -4.41 13.19
C HIS A 90 -5.33 -3.25 13.11
N LEU A 91 -6.43 -3.38 12.37
CA LEU A 91 -7.43 -2.33 12.21
C LEU A 91 -8.13 -1.97 13.54
N VAL A 92 -8.31 -2.95 14.42
CA VAL A 92 -8.88 -2.78 15.76
C VAL A 92 -7.83 -2.27 16.76
N SER A 93 -6.64 -2.88 16.79
CA SER A 93 -5.66 -2.68 17.86
C SER A 93 -4.68 -1.52 17.61
N ALA A 94 -4.48 -1.09 16.36
CA ALA A 94 -3.48 -0.10 16.05
C ALA A 94 -3.92 1.31 16.48
N PRO A 95 -3.00 2.14 17.02
CA PRO A 95 -3.24 3.56 17.23
C PRO A 95 -3.73 4.24 15.96
N LYS A 96 -4.52 5.32 16.08
CA LYS A 96 -5.11 6.03 14.93
C LYS A 96 -4.07 6.37 13.84
N CYS A 97 -2.88 6.81 14.23
CA CYS A 97 -1.79 7.17 13.31
C CYS A 97 -1.05 5.98 12.68
N ALA A 98 -1.30 4.75 13.15
CA ALA A 98 -0.63 3.54 12.72
C ALA A 98 -1.56 2.54 12.00
N LYS A 99 -2.81 2.93 11.70
CA LYS A 99 -3.77 2.10 10.93
C LYS A 99 -3.48 2.08 9.43
N TYR A 100 -2.67 3.03 8.95
CA TYR A 100 -2.29 3.17 7.54
C TYR A 100 -3.46 3.38 6.56
N THR A 101 -4.61 3.86 7.05
CA THR A 101 -5.85 4.02 6.28
C THR A 101 -6.17 5.47 5.93
N SER A 102 -5.40 6.44 6.44
CA SER A 102 -5.64 7.86 6.18
C SER A 102 -5.40 8.23 4.72
N LYS A 103 -6.05 9.31 4.26
CA LYS A 103 -5.87 9.88 2.92
C LYS A 103 -4.40 10.12 2.56
N THR A 104 -3.60 10.57 3.53
CA THR A 104 -2.17 10.79 3.36
C THR A 104 -1.44 9.48 3.04
N ILE A 105 -1.65 8.43 3.84
CA ILE A 105 -1.01 7.14 3.61
C ILE A 105 -1.51 6.49 2.32
N GLN A 106 -2.81 6.62 1.99
CA GLN A 106 -3.32 6.17 0.70
C GLN A 106 -2.58 6.82 -0.47
N ASN A 107 -2.33 8.13 -0.44
CA ASN A 107 -1.57 8.82 -1.46
C ASN A 107 -0.11 8.36 -1.52
N GLU A 108 0.52 8.09 -0.38
CA GLU A 108 1.88 7.52 -0.33
C GLU A 108 1.93 6.14 -0.97
N LEU A 109 0.97 5.26 -0.65
CA LEU A 109 0.87 3.93 -1.25
C LEU A 109 0.66 4.01 -2.76
N ILE A 110 -0.23 4.88 -3.22
CA ILE A 110 -0.46 5.13 -4.66
C ILE A 110 0.83 5.63 -5.32
N SER A 111 1.53 6.58 -4.70
CA SER A 111 2.78 7.14 -5.23
C SER A 111 3.87 6.08 -5.35
N VAL A 112 4.06 5.24 -4.33
CA VAL A 112 5.04 4.15 -4.35
C VAL A 112 4.71 3.13 -5.45
N VAL A 113 3.45 2.73 -5.57
CA VAL A 113 3.00 1.80 -6.63
C VAL A 113 3.20 2.43 -8.01
N GLY A 114 2.78 3.68 -8.19
CA GLY A 114 2.92 4.42 -9.44
C GLY A 114 4.38 4.58 -9.86
N GLN A 115 5.27 4.96 -8.95
CA GLN A 115 6.71 5.07 -9.22
C GLN A 115 7.33 3.72 -9.62
N LYS A 116 6.91 2.63 -8.97
CA LYS A 116 7.40 1.29 -9.31
C LYS A 116 6.96 0.87 -10.71
N ILE A 117 5.69 1.07 -11.06
CA ILE A 117 5.14 0.79 -12.39
C ILE A 117 5.84 1.65 -13.45
N GLN A 118 5.97 2.95 -13.22
CA GLN A 118 6.66 3.86 -14.14
C GLN A 118 8.11 3.46 -14.35
N LYS A 119 8.83 3.11 -13.29
CA LYS A 119 10.21 2.63 -13.39
C LYS A 119 10.31 1.37 -14.25
N GLU A 120 9.41 0.40 -14.03
CA GLU A 120 9.40 -0.83 -14.82
C GLU A 120 9.14 -0.56 -16.31
N ILE A 121 8.15 0.28 -16.63
CA ILE A 121 7.86 0.69 -18.02
C ILE A 121 9.07 1.40 -18.63
N LEU A 122 9.69 2.35 -17.91
CA LEU A 122 10.88 3.07 -18.40
C LEU A 122 12.07 2.14 -18.64
N ASP A 123 12.28 1.15 -17.77
CA ASP A 123 13.33 0.16 -17.94
C ASP A 123 13.04 -0.77 -19.14
N GLU A 124 11.77 -1.06 -19.44
CA GLU A 124 11.37 -1.75 -20.68
C GLU A 124 11.62 -0.90 -21.93
N VAL A 125 11.18 0.36 -21.93
CA VAL A 125 11.38 1.29 -23.05
C VAL A 125 12.87 1.48 -23.36
N LYS A 126 13.73 1.60 -22.34
CA LYS A 126 15.19 1.70 -22.53
C LYS A 126 15.82 0.46 -23.15
N ARG A 127 15.22 -0.71 -22.94
CA ARG A 127 15.66 -1.97 -23.57
C ARG A 127 15.12 -2.13 -24.98
N ALA A 128 14.00 -1.48 -25.31
CA ALA A 128 13.41 -1.56 -26.64
C ALA A 128 14.31 -0.88 -27.68
N HIS A 129 14.46 -1.52 -28.84
CA HIS A 129 15.21 -0.95 -29.97
C HIS A 129 14.50 0.25 -30.59
N PHE A 130 13.17 0.27 -30.55
CA PHE A 130 12.33 1.30 -31.14
C PHE A 130 11.18 1.64 -30.19
N TYR A 131 10.93 2.94 -30.05
CA TYR A 131 9.76 3.48 -29.35
C TYR A 131 9.25 4.72 -30.10
N SER A 132 7.96 5.00 -29.96
CA SER A 132 7.32 6.22 -30.42
C SER A 132 6.68 6.95 -29.25
N VAL A 133 6.73 8.28 -29.31
CA VAL A 133 6.04 9.16 -28.37
C VAL A 133 4.94 9.87 -29.13
N ILE A 134 3.71 9.78 -28.63
CA ILE A 134 2.58 10.58 -29.10
C ILE A 134 2.27 11.58 -28.00
N ALA A 135 2.20 12.85 -28.35
CA ALA A 135 1.80 13.91 -27.45
C ALA A 135 0.57 14.59 -28.04
N ASP A 136 -0.50 14.69 -27.27
CA ASP A 136 -1.76 15.31 -27.69
C ASP A 136 -2.24 16.27 -26.60
N GLU A 137 -2.65 17.46 -27.00
CA GLU A 137 -3.00 18.56 -26.10
C GLU A 137 -4.47 18.93 -26.29
N VAL A 138 -5.18 19.04 -25.16
CA VAL A 138 -6.57 19.48 -25.13
C VAL A 138 -6.73 20.62 -24.13
N THR A 139 -7.55 21.62 -24.48
CA THR A 139 -7.94 22.68 -23.56
C THR A 139 -9.24 22.28 -22.86
N ASP A 140 -9.24 22.26 -21.53
CA ASP A 140 -10.43 21.95 -20.75
C ASP A 140 -11.43 23.12 -20.70
N ALA A 141 -12.62 22.89 -20.12
CA ALA A 141 -13.66 23.91 -19.99
C ALA A 141 -13.26 25.10 -19.08
N ALA A 142 -12.18 24.98 -18.32
CA ALA A 142 -11.61 26.02 -17.47
C ALA A 142 -10.45 26.78 -18.15
N ASN A 143 -10.23 26.57 -19.46
CA ASN A 143 -9.11 27.10 -20.23
C ASN A 143 -7.73 26.64 -19.73
N LYS A 144 -7.67 25.46 -19.13
CA LYS A 144 -6.42 24.82 -18.73
C LYS A 144 -6.00 23.82 -19.80
N GLU A 145 -4.74 23.91 -20.21
CA GLU A 145 -4.13 22.97 -21.13
C GLU A 145 -3.79 21.66 -20.41
N GLU A 146 -4.25 20.53 -20.96
CA GLU A 146 -3.90 19.18 -20.54
C GLU A 146 -3.14 18.48 -21.67
N LEU A 147 -1.86 18.16 -21.39
CA LEU A 147 -1.01 17.40 -22.30
C LEU A 147 -1.03 15.92 -21.93
N SER A 148 -1.50 15.08 -22.85
CA SER A 148 -1.36 13.62 -22.75
C SER A 148 -0.11 13.16 -23.48
N ILE A 149 0.64 12.24 -22.88
CA ILE A 149 1.83 11.61 -23.48
C ILE A 149 1.62 10.10 -23.47
N VAL A 150 1.70 9.49 -24.66
CA VAL A 150 1.61 8.05 -24.85
C VAL A 150 2.95 7.53 -25.37
N LEU A 151 3.49 6.54 -24.66
CA LEU A 151 4.66 5.78 -25.10
C LEU A 151 4.21 4.46 -25.70
N ARG A 152 4.72 4.14 -26.88
CA ARG A 152 4.49 2.85 -27.54
C ARG A 152 5.82 2.24 -27.95
N TYR A 153 6.07 0.99 -27.58
CA TYR A 153 7.37 0.35 -27.74
C TYR A 153 7.25 -1.15 -28.00
N PHE A 154 8.28 -1.75 -28.60
CA PHE A 154 8.30 -3.18 -28.89
C PHE A 154 9.04 -3.97 -27.80
N THR A 155 8.44 -5.05 -27.34
CA THR A 155 9.02 -6.03 -26.42
C THR A 155 9.05 -7.42 -27.05
N GLU A 156 9.72 -8.39 -26.43
CA GLU A 156 9.71 -9.78 -26.90
C GLU A 156 8.29 -10.36 -26.97
N ASP A 157 7.40 -9.91 -26.07
CA ASP A 157 5.98 -10.31 -26.02
C ASP A 157 5.10 -9.55 -27.04
N GLY A 158 5.67 -8.63 -27.82
CA GLY A 158 4.97 -7.80 -28.80
C GLY A 158 4.93 -6.31 -28.45
N ILE A 159 4.05 -5.59 -29.13
CA ILE A 159 3.89 -4.13 -28.98
C ILE A 159 3.13 -3.84 -27.68
N LYS A 160 3.71 -2.97 -26.84
CA LYS A 160 3.09 -2.38 -25.67
C LYS A 160 2.86 -0.89 -25.87
#